data_AF-A0AAD6V726-F1
#
_entry.id   AF-A0AAD6V726-F1
#
_cell.length_a   1.000
_cell.length_b   1.000
_cell.length_c   1.000
_cell.angle_alpha   90.00
_cell.angle_beta   90.00
_cell.angle_gamma   90.00
#
_symmetry.space_group_name_H-M   'P 1'
#
loop_
_entity.id
_entity.type
_entity.pdbx_description
1 polymer ?
#
loop_
_entity_poly.entity_id
_entity_poly.type
_entity_poly.pdbx_seq_one_letter_code
_entity_poly.pdbx_strand_id
1 'polypeptide(L)'
;MTDESTAPRRSTRQPKPPRRELFPVAEHVPAKRKAKEVDPAEQLRHFLQNPKSRLTKMDLTDLINANTWSMLSPESQTRLAALLPATAFPSLWPAIEVAHPAAGDSMSVDPGRQEPELVDASLFTDAHFLAGARTFQDHLYSNWLSDAQAEKDKRYEQGIRDGTLAAPWKDEVWERDNKPEVEEPNMHATLAGEAAELKLVDLAKSAVIREGDVLAYKRNFPALGIVVEKDLIIQQISPRTHNVTVLLEPGLTRDLPLELLQPGPSEPSAPTRSMTITSPSQLENGLLDVDGRVERAKRSNGNAWKAITLWRWTGDSLSDVCERRGGREDHGTLFYLRACHYQDR
;
A
#
# COMPACT_ATOMS: atom_id res chain seq x y z
N MET A 1 -11.99 42.13 -60.55
CA MET A 1 -11.89 42.63 -59.16
C MET A 1 -11.96 41.42 -58.25
N THR A 2 -10.80 40.88 -57.89
CA THR A 2 -10.63 39.88 -56.82
C THR A 2 -9.25 40.13 -56.24
N ASP A 3 -9.26 40.39 -54.94
CA ASP A 3 -8.19 40.97 -54.13
C ASP A 3 -7.05 40.01 -53.79
N GLU A 4 -5.98 40.62 -53.31
CA GLU A 4 -4.61 40.14 -53.22
C GLU A 4 -4.35 39.01 -52.20
N SER A 5 -3.59 38.01 -52.67
CA SER A 5 -2.91 37.01 -51.87
C SER A 5 -1.56 37.55 -51.36
N THR A 6 -1.38 37.67 -50.04
CA THR A 6 -0.10 37.98 -49.40
C THR A 6 0.36 36.83 -48.51
N ALA A 7 1.30 36.02 -49.01
CA ALA A 7 2.05 35.04 -48.24
C ALA A 7 3.55 35.42 -48.23
N PRO A 8 4.22 35.46 -47.05
CA PRO A 8 5.55 36.02 -46.93
C PRO A 8 6.67 35.08 -47.40
N ARG A 9 7.69 35.70 -48.00
CA ARG A 9 8.82 35.10 -48.71
C ARG A 9 9.81 34.39 -47.79
N ARG A 10 10.27 33.23 -48.28
CA ARG A 10 11.30 32.35 -47.74
C ARG A 10 12.66 33.07 -47.72
N SER A 11 13.19 33.31 -46.52
CA SER A 11 14.52 33.92 -46.29
C SER A 11 15.66 32.95 -46.65
N THR A 12 16.67 33.53 -47.29
CA THR A 12 17.84 32.93 -47.94
C THR A 12 18.91 32.46 -46.94
N ARG A 13 19.45 31.25 -47.17
CA ARG A 13 20.64 30.68 -46.51
C ARG A 13 21.84 31.63 -46.61
N GLN A 14 22.49 31.92 -45.48
CA GLN A 14 23.82 32.54 -45.47
C GLN A 14 24.95 31.51 -45.65
N PRO A 15 26.03 31.85 -46.39
CA PRO A 15 27.17 30.97 -46.63
C PRO A 15 28.17 30.93 -45.46
N LYS A 16 28.89 29.82 -45.40
CA LYS A 16 29.85 29.41 -44.35
C LYS A 16 31.11 30.29 -44.34
N PRO A 17 31.62 30.74 -43.18
CA PRO A 17 32.83 31.55 -43.11
C PRO A 17 34.11 30.72 -43.39
N PRO A 18 35.16 31.34 -43.98
CA PRO A 18 36.36 30.64 -44.43
C PRO A 18 37.31 30.25 -43.29
N ARG A 19 37.97 29.11 -43.50
CA ARG A 19 38.97 28.46 -42.65
C ARG A 19 40.23 29.34 -42.56
N ARG A 20 40.59 29.76 -41.34
CA ARG A 20 41.77 30.59 -41.08
C ARG A 20 43.01 29.70 -40.94
N GLU A 21 44.02 29.99 -41.75
CA GLU A 21 45.32 29.32 -41.77
C GLU A 21 46.16 29.62 -40.53
N LEU A 22 47.00 28.65 -40.18
CA LEU A 22 47.89 28.61 -39.03
C LEU A 22 49.14 29.47 -39.29
N PHE A 23 49.48 30.36 -38.36
CA PHE A 23 50.86 30.83 -38.15
C PHE A 23 51.20 30.79 -36.66
N PRO A 24 52.45 30.48 -36.28
CA PRO A 24 52.84 30.24 -34.90
C PRO A 24 53.24 31.54 -34.20
N VAL A 25 52.73 31.80 -32.99
CA VAL A 25 53.17 32.93 -32.15
C VAL A 25 53.37 32.47 -30.70
N ALA A 26 54.65 32.47 -30.33
CA ALA A 26 55.29 32.71 -29.03
C ALA A 26 54.66 32.17 -27.73
N GLU A 27 55.46 31.36 -27.02
CA GLU A 27 55.28 30.98 -25.62
C GLU A 27 55.21 32.20 -24.70
N HIS A 28 54.05 32.38 -24.04
CA HIS A 28 53.92 33.29 -22.90
C HIS A 28 54.03 32.50 -21.59
N VAL A 29 55.15 32.68 -20.89
CA VAL A 29 55.32 32.25 -19.50
C VAL A 29 54.38 33.07 -18.61
N PRO A 30 53.49 32.45 -17.81
CA PRO A 30 52.59 33.20 -16.94
C PRO A 30 53.35 33.75 -15.72
N ALA A 31 53.27 35.07 -15.54
CA ALA A 31 53.86 35.81 -14.44
C ALA A 31 53.29 35.38 -13.07
N LYS A 32 54.19 35.09 -12.11
CA LYS A 32 53.86 34.80 -10.71
C LYS A 32 53.22 36.02 -10.05
N ARG A 33 51.92 35.96 -9.77
CA ARG A 33 51.22 36.96 -8.93
C ARG A 33 51.53 36.68 -7.45
N LYS A 34 51.99 37.73 -6.74
CA LYS A 34 52.23 37.73 -5.28
C LYS A 34 50.93 37.38 -4.55
N ALA A 35 51.00 36.42 -3.61
CA ALA A 35 49.87 36.01 -2.79
C ALA A 35 49.44 37.17 -1.90
N LYS A 36 48.18 37.59 -2.06
CA LYS A 36 47.52 38.54 -1.17
C LYS A 36 47.21 37.79 0.12
N GLU A 37 47.52 38.38 1.27
CA GLU A 37 47.17 37.85 2.59
C GLU A 37 45.64 37.90 2.71
N VAL A 38 44.98 36.74 2.54
CA VAL A 38 43.52 36.62 2.61
C VAL A 38 43.14 36.31 4.05
N ASP A 39 42.09 36.97 4.56
CA ASP A 39 41.51 36.73 5.88
C ASP A 39 41.22 35.22 6.07
N PRO A 40 41.66 34.59 7.18
CA PRO A 40 41.44 33.16 7.42
C PRO A 40 39.96 32.75 7.28
N ALA A 41 39.01 33.62 7.62
CA ALA A 41 37.58 33.33 7.47
C ALA A 41 37.14 33.26 5.99
N GLU A 42 37.67 34.13 5.14
CA GLU A 42 37.39 34.13 3.70
C GLU A 42 38.10 32.98 3.00
N GLN A 43 39.31 32.62 3.45
CA GLN A 43 39.99 31.41 2.98
C GLN A 43 39.17 30.16 3.29
N LEU A 44 38.65 30.02 4.51
CA LEU A 44 37.82 28.88 4.90
C LEU A 44 36.54 28.78 4.06
N ARG A 45 35.85 29.91 3.83
CA ARG A 45 34.68 29.94 2.92
C ARG A 45 35.06 29.51 1.51
N HIS A 46 36.16 30.03 0.98
CA HIS A 46 36.65 29.64 -0.33
C HIS A 46 37.01 28.14 -0.40
N PHE A 47 37.56 27.57 0.67
CA PHE A 47 37.86 26.14 0.71
C PHE A 47 36.60 25.26 0.82
N LEU A 48 35.61 25.69 1.60
CA LEU A 48 34.41 24.90 1.93
C LEU A 48 33.20 25.16 1.03
N GLN A 49 33.26 26.12 0.11
CA GLN A 49 32.12 26.43 -0.77
C GLN A 49 32.49 26.44 -2.25
N ASN A 50 33.78 26.53 -2.61
CA ASN A 50 34.19 26.63 -4.00
C ASN A 50 34.42 25.23 -4.62
N PRO A 51 33.79 24.89 -5.76
CA PRO A 51 34.02 23.62 -6.46
C PRO A 51 35.46 23.47 -6.98
N LYS A 52 36.19 24.57 -7.13
CA LYS A 52 37.62 24.59 -7.51
C LYS A 52 38.57 24.50 -6.31
N SER A 53 38.04 24.34 -5.10
CA SER A 53 38.84 24.16 -3.89
C SER A 53 39.79 22.96 -4.03
N ARG A 54 40.95 23.03 -3.39
CA ARG A 54 41.88 21.89 -3.32
C ARG A 54 41.29 20.71 -2.55
N LEU A 55 40.29 20.94 -1.70
CA LEU A 55 39.59 19.90 -0.94
C LEU A 55 38.79 18.92 -1.82
N THR A 56 38.47 19.27 -3.06
CA THR A 56 37.80 18.33 -4.00
C THR A 56 38.79 17.36 -4.65
N LYS A 57 40.10 17.59 -4.54
CA LYS A 57 41.16 16.78 -5.18
C LYS A 57 42.03 16.02 -4.19
N MET A 58 42.00 16.39 -2.92
CA MET A 58 42.73 15.69 -1.85
C MET A 58 41.86 14.59 -1.27
N ASP A 59 42.46 13.51 -0.77
CA ASP A 59 41.70 12.51 -0.03
C ASP A 59 41.38 13.08 1.38
N LEU A 60 40.11 13.16 1.73
CA LEU A 60 39.68 13.66 3.05
C LEU A 60 40.07 12.71 4.18
N THR A 61 40.32 11.43 3.86
CA THR A 61 40.75 10.42 4.84
C THR A 61 42.15 10.68 5.37
N ASP A 62 43.03 11.22 4.52
CA ASP A 62 44.37 11.64 4.92
C ASP A 62 44.32 12.90 5.79
N LEU A 63 43.29 13.75 5.61
CA LEU A 63 43.12 15.00 6.33
C LEU A 63 42.36 14.86 7.65
N ILE A 64 41.38 13.96 7.73
CA ILE A 64 40.55 13.73 8.91
C ILE A 64 40.83 12.33 9.43
N ASN A 65 41.85 12.24 10.28
CA ASN A 65 42.30 11.01 10.90
C ASN A 65 42.44 11.16 12.43
N ALA A 66 42.61 10.05 13.14
CA ALA A 66 42.76 10.04 14.58
C ALA A 66 43.94 10.91 15.09
N ASN A 67 44.99 11.07 14.27
CA ASN A 67 46.15 11.89 14.61
C ASN A 67 45.84 13.39 14.50
N THR A 68 45.07 13.80 13.49
CA THR A 68 44.59 15.18 13.37
C THR A 68 43.56 15.51 14.44
N TRP A 69 42.77 14.54 14.87
CA TRP A 69 41.82 14.69 15.97
C TRP A 69 42.54 14.97 17.30
N SER A 70 43.60 14.23 17.61
CA SER A 70 44.40 14.43 18.83
C SER A 70 45.18 15.75 18.84
N MET A 71 45.40 16.37 17.67
CA MET A 71 46.01 17.70 17.54
C MET A 71 45.04 18.85 17.84
N LEU A 72 43.73 18.60 17.92
CA LEU A 72 42.72 19.63 18.22
C LEU A 72 42.70 19.98 19.72
N SER A 73 42.27 21.20 20.05
CA SER A 73 42.06 21.59 21.45
C SER A 73 40.92 20.77 22.08
N PRO A 74 40.97 20.49 23.39
CA PRO A 74 39.92 19.71 24.07
C PRO A 74 38.54 20.37 23.96
N GLU A 75 38.47 21.71 23.90
CA GLU A 75 37.20 22.44 23.66
C GLU A 75 36.65 22.22 22.24
N SER A 76 37.52 22.06 21.25
CA SER A 76 37.08 21.76 19.88
C SER A 76 36.64 20.30 19.76
N GLN A 77 37.32 19.39 20.45
CA GLN A 77 36.96 17.96 20.48
C GLN A 77 35.59 17.75 21.10
N THR A 78 35.25 18.43 22.21
CA THR A 78 33.92 18.32 22.83
C THR A 78 32.81 18.88 21.94
N ARG A 79 33.05 20.00 21.25
CA ARG A 79 32.09 20.56 20.29
C ARG A 79 31.87 19.65 19.08
N LEU A 80 32.93 19.02 18.58
CA LEU A 80 32.83 18.07 17.46
C LEU A 80 32.20 16.74 17.90
N ALA A 81 32.50 16.27 19.13
CA ALA A 81 31.89 15.10 19.72
C ALA A 81 30.36 15.22 19.80
N ALA A 82 29.83 16.41 20.13
CA ALA A 82 28.39 16.67 20.13
C ALA A 82 27.71 16.53 18.75
N LEU A 83 28.48 16.56 17.66
CA LEU A 83 27.99 16.40 16.29
C LEU A 83 28.19 14.98 15.73
N LEU A 84 28.95 14.13 16.44
CA LEU A 84 29.16 12.75 16.04
C LEU A 84 27.94 11.90 16.40
N PRO A 85 27.62 10.86 15.61
CA PRO A 85 26.55 9.94 15.93
C PRO A 85 26.83 9.23 17.26
N ALA A 86 25.77 8.85 17.97
CA ALA A 86 25.86 8.18 19.27
C ALA A 86 26.72 6.88 19.23
N THR A 87 26.84 6.25 18.06
CA THR A 87 27.68 5.07 17.80
C THR A 87 29.18 5.36 17.77
N ALA A 88 29.59 6.64 17.74
CA ALA A 88 30.97 7.08 17.83
C ALA A 88 31.60 6.83 19.21
N PHE A 89 30.75 6.62 20.22
CA PHE A 89 31.14 6.46 21.60
C PHE A 89 30.97 4.98 22.00
N PRO A 90 32.06 4.27 22.34
CA PRO A 90 32.00 2.87 22.75
C PRO A 90 31.27 2.66 24.09
N SER A 91 30.89 3.74 24.78
CA SER A 91 30.10 3.75 26.01
C SER A 91 28.59 3.80 25.78
N LEU A 92 28.11 3.94 24.53
CA LEU A 92 26.68 4.07 24.26
C LEU A 92 26.05 2.70 23.99
N TRP A 93 25.48 2.13 25.04
CA TRP A 93 24.73 0.89 24.97
C TRP A 93 23.35 1.25 24.43
N PRO A 94 22.80 0.51 23.45
CA PRO A 94 21.46 0.78 22.95
C PRO A 94 20.49 0.68 24.13
N ALA A 95 19.96 1.82 24.56
CA ALA A 95 18.95 1.86 25.58
C ALA A 95 17.72 1.14 25.02
N ILE A 96 17.52 -0.10 25.47
CA ILE A 96 16.32 -0.88 25.19
C ILE A 96 15.14 0.00 25.62
N GLU A 97 14.19 0.22 24.70
CA GLU A 97 12.99 0.99 25.01
C GLU A 97 12.30 0.44 26.26
N VAL A 98 11.83 1.32 27.14
CA VAL A 98 11.22 0.97 28.44
C VAL A 98 10.02 0.02 28.28
N ALA A 99 9.38 0.01 27.10
CA ALA A 99 8.27 -0.88 26.77
C ALA A 99 8.69 -2.27 26.29
N HIS A 100 9.98 -2.52 26.06
CA HIS A 100 10.47 -3.81 25.59
C HIS A 100 10.51 -4.82 26.76
N PRO A 101 10.00 -6.05 26.61
CA PRO A 101 9.88 -7.02 27.70
C PRO A 101 11.22 -7.45 28.32
N ALA A 102 12.35 -7.23 27.62
CA ALA A 102 13.69 -7.45 28.16
C ALA A 102 14.21 -6.33 29.09
N ALA A 103 13.51 -5.19 29.19
CA ALA A 103 13.91 -4.07 30.07
C ALA A 103 13.78 -4.41 31.57
N GLY A 104 13.02 -5.45 31.92
CA GLY A 104 12.83 -5.91 33.30
C GLY A 104 13.89 -6.89 33.81
N ASP A 105 14.80 -7.38 32.96
CA ASP A 105 15.78 -8.42 33.31
C ASP A 105 17.20 -7.84 33.49
N SER A 106 17.29 -6.71 34.18
CA SER A 106 18.57 -6.09 34.53
C SER A 106 19.15 -6.77 35.77
N MET A 107 19.94 -7.83 35.58
CA MET A 107 20.80 -8.39 36.63
C MET A 107 21.79 -7.32 37.12
N SER A 108 21.99 -7.22 38.43
CA SER A 108 22.75 -6.16 39.13
C SER A 108 24.28 -6.25 38.96
N VAL A 109 24.76 -6.46 37.73
CA VAL A 109 26.18 -6.58 37.39
C VAL A 109 26.50 -5.70 36.18
N ASP A 110 26.04 -4.46 36.15
CA ASP A 110 26.60 -3.46 35.24
C ASP A 110 27.61 -2.59 35.97
N PRO A 111 28.90 -2.63 35.59
CA PRO A 111 29.90 -1.77 36.18
C PRO A 111 29.57 -0.33 35.81
N GLY A 112 29.39 0.52 36.83
CA GLY A 112 29.29 1.96 36.64
C GLY A 112 30.45 2.46 35.78
N ARG A 113 30.14 3.13 34.67
CA ARG A 113 31.15 3.64 33.74
C ARG A 113 30.92 5.11 33.45
N GLN A 114 31.31 5.94 34.42
CA GLN A 114 31.70 7.32 34.16
C GLN A 114 33.20 7.32 33.89
N GLU A 115 33.60 7.21 32.63
CA GLU A 115 34.94 7.57 32.16
C GLU A 115 34.85 8.11 30.72
N PRO A 116 35.75 9.03 30.35
CA PRO A 116 35.49 10.08 29.37
C PRO A 116 35.23 9.54 27.96
N GLU A 117 34.37 10.26 27.24
CA GLU A 117 34.00 10.11 25.82
C GLU A 117 35.22 10.14 24.89
N LEU A 118 36.02 9.08 24.92
CA LEU A 118 37.09 8.88 23.95
C LEU A 118 36.44 8.32 22.68
N VAL A 119 36.41 9.16 21.64
CA VAL A 119 35.97 8.78 20.30
C VAL A 119 36.80 7.58 19.84
N ASP A 120 36.13 6.53 19.36
CA ASP A 120 36.82 5.36 18.85
C ASP A 120 37.62 5.73 17.59
N ALA A 121 38.91 5.40 17.58
CA ALA A 121 39.78 5.63 16.43
C ALA A 121 39.31 4.87 15.18
N SER A 122 38.53 3.80 15.36
CA SER A 122 37.93 3.04 14.26
C SER A 122 36.90 3.84 13.45
N LEU A 123 36.30 4.90 14.04
CA LEU A 123 35.31 5.75 13.40
C LEU A 123 35.84 6.42 12.13
N PHE A 124 37.08 6.88 12.15
CA PHE A 124 37.70 7.53 11.00
C PHE A 124 37.95 6.57 9.82
N THR A 125 37.92 5.27 10.09
CA THR A 125 38.04 4.21 9.08
C THR A 125 36.71 3.54 8.74
N ASP A 126 35.61 3.95 9.37
CA ASP A 126 34.30 3.36 9.14
C ASP A 126 33.79 3.66 7.72
N ALA A 127 33.17 2.65 7.09
CA ALA A 127 32.64 2.75 5.74
C ALA A 127 31.62 3.89 5.61
N HIS A 128 30.83 4.15 6.65
CA HIS A 128 29.85 5.23 6.66
C HIS A 128 30.50 6.61 6.76
N PHE A 129 31.54 6.76 7.58
CA PHE A 129 32.30 8.01 7.67
C PHE A 129 33.02 8.32 6.34
N LEU A 130 33.65 7.30 5.75
CA LEU A 130 34.30 7.41 4.45
C LEU A 130 33.34 7.77 3.32
N ALA A 131 32.16 7.15 3.31
CA ALA A 131 31.10 7.48 2.36
C ALA A 131 30.60 8.92 2.55
N GLY A 132 30.43 9.37 3.80
CA GLY A 132 30.05 10.74 4.12
C GLY A 132 31.08 11.77 3.66
N ALA A 133 32.38 11.49 3.89
CA ALA A 133 33.47 12.34 3.43
C ALA A 133 33.49 12.46 1.89
N ARG A 134 33.35 11.35 1.16
CA ARG A 134 33.28 11.36 -0.31
C ARG A 134 32.05 12.11 -0.81
N THR A 135 30.90 11.87 -0.20
CA THR A 135 29.65 12.58 -0.53
C THR A 135 29.80 14.09 -0.32
N PHE A 136 30.51 14.51 0.73
CA PHE A 136 30.83 15.92 0.94
C PHE A 136 31.73 16.50 -0.16
N GLN A 137 32.72 15.75 -0.66
CA GLN A 137 33.53 16.19 -1.81
C GLN A 137 32.71 16.30 -3.08
N ASP A 138 31.80 15.36 -3.30
CA ASP A 138 30.89 15.39 -4.45
C ASP A 138 29.92 16.58 -4.35
N HIS A 139 29.43 16.91 -3.15
CA HIS A 139 28.62 18.10 -2.88
C HIS A 139 29.40 19.40 -3.09
N LEU A 140 30.67 19.45 -2.70
CA LEU A 140 31.56 20.57 -3.02
C LEU A 140 31.78 20.71 -4.52
N TYR A 141 32.07 19.61 -5.21
CA TYR A 141 32.32 19.60 -6.66
C TYR A 141 31.08 20.01 -7.47
N SER A 142 29.92 19.52 -7.08
CA SER A 142 28.61 19.86 -7.69
C SER A 142 28.10 21.25 -7.30
N ASN A 143 28.87 22.03 -6.51
CA ASN A 143 28.53 23.37 -6.07
C ASN A 143 27.24 23.43 -5.22
N TRP A 144 26.91 22.32 -4.55
CA TRP A 144 25.74 22.19 -3.68
C TRP A 144 25.84 23.07 -2.43
N LEU A 145 27.05 23.25 -1.90
CA LEU A 145 27.34 24.07 -0.71
C LEU A 145 27.46 25.58 -1.00
N SER A 146 27.09 26.03 -2.21
CA SER A 146 27.12 27.44 -2.57
C SER A 146 25.94 28.20 -1.98
N ASP A 147 26.15 29.49 -1.67
CA ASP A 147 25.10 30.37 -1.15
C ASP A 147 23.88 30.45 -2.08
N ALA A 148 24.11 30.30 -3.39
CA ALA A 148 23.07 30.29 -4.41
C ALA A 148 22.14 29.06 -4.33
N GLN A 149 22.67 27.91 -3.91
CA GLN A 149 21.85 26.71 -3.71
C GLN A 149 21.17 26.75 -2.33
N ALA A 150 21.86 27.23 -1.30
CA ALA A 150 21.26 27.45 0.02
C ALA A 150 20.05 28.41 -0.03
N GLU A 151 20.07 29.43 -0.90
CA GLU A 151 18.92 30.32 -1.11
C GLU A 151 17.75 29.62 -1.83
N LYS A 152 18.05 28.72 -2.78
CA LYS A 152 17.02 27.91 -3.45
C LYS A 152 16.37 26.92 -2.49
N ASP A 153 17.17 26.27 -1.64
CA ASP A 153 16.68 25.32 -0.64
C ASP A 153 15.77 26.04 0.37
N LYS A 154 16.16 27.24 0.85
CA LYS A 154 15.31 28.07 1.70
C LYS A 154 14.01 28.51 1.03
N ARG A 155 14.06 28.89 -0.26
CA ARG A 155 12.85 29.25 -1.02
C ARG A 155 11.93 28.04 -1.20
N TYR A 156 12.50 26.86 -1.42
CA TYR A 156 11.76 25.61 -1.53
C TYR A 156 11.11 25.23 -0.19
N GLU A 157 11.85 25.32 0.92
CA GLU A 157 11.31 25.11 2.27
C GLU A 157 10.19 26.10 2.62
N GLN A 158 10.36 27.38 2.27
CA GLN A 158 9.32 28.41 2.44
C GLN A 158 8.10 28.09 1.57
N GLY A 159 8.29 27.73 0.30
CA GLY A 159 7.20 27.34 -0.58
C GLY A 159 6.41 26.12 -0.11
N ILE A 160 7.08 25.16 0.53
CA ILE A 160 6.45 24.02 1.19
C ILE A 160 5.64 24.46 2.41
N ARG A 161 6.17 25.38 3.24
CA ARG A 161 5.46 25.90 4.41
C ARG A 161 4.23 26.72 4.03
N ASP A 162 4.35 27.52 2.98
CA ASP A 162 3.27 28.36 2.47
C ASP A 162 2.25 27.58 1.61
N GLY A 163 2.52 26.30 1.32
CA GLY A 163 1.64 25.42 0.54
C GLY A 163 1.60 25.73 -0.96
N THR A 164 2.53 26.54 -1.46
CA THR A 164 2.62 26.93 -2.89
C THR A 164 3.44 25.94 -3.71
N LEU A 165 4.32 25.16 -3.08
CA LEU A 165 5.16 24.15 -3.70
C LEU A 165 4.90 22.79 -3.05
N ALA A 166 4.57 21.80 -3.87
CA ALA A 166 4.43 20.41 -3.44
C ALA A 166 5.82 19.75 -3.34
N ALA A 167 6.02 18.93 -2.30
CA ALA A 167 7.22 18.16 -2.10
C ALA A 167 6.91 16.67 -2.32
N PRO A 168 7.29 16.08 -3.47
CA PRO A 168 6.94 14.70 -3.80
C PRO A 168 7.39 13.70 -2.73
N TRP A 169 8.55 13.95 -2.11
CA TRP A 169 9.05 13.09 -1.02
C TRP A 169 8.16 13.11 0.23
N LYS A 170 7.41 14.19 0.49
CA LYS A 170 6.46 14.21 1.61
C LYS A 170 5.27 13.31 1.32
N ASP A 171 4.80 13.30 0.08
CA ASP A 171 3.72 12.41 -0.35
C ASP A 171 4.20 10.96 -0.34
N GLU A 172 5.42 10.68 -0.81
CA GLU A 172 6.02 9.33 -0.75
C GLU A 172 6.25 8.84 0.70
N VAL A 173 6.72 9.72 1.60
CA VAL A 173 6.89 9.39 3.02
C VAL A 173 5.52 9.19 3.68
N TRP A 174 4.55 10.06 3.38
CA TRP A 174 3.19 9.90 3.84
C TRP A 174 2.58 8.60 3.33
N GLU A 175 2.76 8.25 2.06
CA GLU A 175 2.32 6.97 1.47
C GLU A 175 3.07 5.77 2.03
N ARG A 176 4.32 5.92 2.49
CA ARG A 176 5.06 4.84 3.13
C ARG A 176 4.62 4.62 4.58
N ASP A 177 4.41 5.69 5.31
CA ASP A 177 4.10 5.65 6.74
C ASP A 177 2.58 5.52 6.98
N ASN A 178 1.76 5.98 6.03
CA ASN A 178 0.31 5.79 5.91
C ASN A 178 -0.02 4.90 4.71
N LYS A 179 0.94 4.05 4.31
CA LYS A 179 0.58 2.85 3.57
C LYS A 179 -0.46 2.18 4.45
N PRO A 180 -1.65 1.86 3.96
CA PRO A 180 -2.57 1.07 4.74
C PRO A 180 -1.78 -0.17 5.16
N GLU A 181 -1.44 -0.23 6.46
CA GLU A 181 -1.10 -1.46 7.17
C GLU A 181 -2.12 -2.45 6.64
N VAL A 182 -1.66 -3.54 6.05
CA VAL A 182 -2.44 -4.48 5.26
C VAL A 182 -3.78 -4.81 5.96
N GLU A 183 -4.79 -3.94 5.84
CA GLU A 183 -6.05 -4.30 5.26
C GLU A 183 -5.57 -5.01 4.01
N GLU A 184 -5.70 -6.34 4.03
CA GLU A 184 -5.53 -7.13 2.84
C GLU A 184 -6.00 -6.27 1.69
N PRO A 185 -5.23 -6.16 0.59
CA PRO A 185 -5.71 -5.42 -0.55
C PRO A 185 -7.16 -5.82 -0.69
N ASN A 186 -8.01 -4.88 -1.07
CA ASN A 186 -9.39 -5.18 -1.38
C ASN A 186 -9.43 -6.12 -2.61
N MET A 187 -8.67 -7.23 -2.62
CA MET A 187 -8.98 -8.58 -3.05
C MET A 187 -10.47 -8.70 -3.10
N HIS A 188 -11.27 -8.45 -2.05
CA HIS A 188 -12.73 -8.54 -2.23
C HIS A 188 -13.33 -7.75 -3.41
N ALA A 189 -12.76 -6.63 -3.85
CA ALA A 189 -13.21 -5.90 -5.04
C ALA A 189 -12.66 -6.48 -6.37
N THR A 190 -11.38 -6.83 -6.47
CA THR A 190 -10.80 -7.46 -7.68
C THR A 190 -11.15 -8.95 -7.80
N LEU A 191 -11.13 -9.68 -6.68
CA LEU A 191 -11.59 -11.05 -6.45
C LEU A 191 -13.11 -11.19 -6.66
N ALA A 192 -13.93 -10.16 -6.38
CA ALA A 192 -15.35 -10.20 -6.75
C ALA A 192 -15.55 -10.21 -8.27
N GLY A 193 -14.61 -9.66 -9.04
CA GLY A 193 -14.61 -9.69 -10.49
C GLY A 193 -14.29 -11.07 -11.06
N GLU A 194 -13.28 -11.75 -10.52
CA GLU A 194 -12.85 -13.10 -10.98
C GLU A 194 -13.69 -14.23 -10.38
N ALA A 195 -14.03 -14.16 -9.08
CA ALA A 195 -15.01 -15.06 -8.49
C ALA A 195 -16.34 -14.97 -9.24
N ALA A 196 -16.65 -13.78 -9.84
CA ALA A 196 -17.48 -13.48 -11.02
C ALA A 196 -17.82 -14.62 -11.99
N GLU A 197 -16.87 -15.52 -12.23
CA GLU A 197 -16.99 -16.60 -13.21
C GLU A 197 -17.56 -17.89 -12.63
N LEU A 198 -17.42 -18.13 -11.32
CA LEU A 198 -17.94 -19.32 -10.65
C LEU A 198 -19.47 -19.36 -10.68
N LYS A 199 -20.05 -20.43 -11.23
CA LYS A 199 -21.50 -20.60 -11.31
C LYS A 199 -22.01 -21.36 -10.10
N LEU A 200 -23.33 -21.27 -9.84
CA LEU A 200 -23.98 -22.04 -8.77
C LEU A 200 -23.75 -23.55 -8.92
N VAL A 201 -23.72 -24.01 -10.17
CA VAL A 201 -23.39 -25.38 -10.56
C VAL A 201 -22.00 -25.80 -10.05
N ASP A 202 -21.04 -24.89 -10.01
CA ASP A 202 -19.68 -25.19 -9.54
C ASP A 202 -19.62 -25.33 -8.01
N LEU A 203 -20.45 -24.59 -7.27
CA LEU A 203 -20.62 -24.78 -5.82
C LEU A 203 -21.33 -26.09 -5.48
N ALA A 204 -22.25 -26.52 -6.32
CA ALA A 204 -22.91 -27.82 -6.18
C ALA A 204 -21.94 -28.97 -6.51
N LYS A 205 -21.05 -28.80 -7.49
CA LYS A 205 -19.99 -29.77 -7.83
C LYS A 205 -18.99 -29.98 -6.70
N SER A 206 -18.58 -28.90 -6.04
CA SER A 206 -17.60 -28.96 -4.94
C SER A 206 -18.21 -29.30 -3.58
N ALA A 207 -19.50 -29.65 -3.54
CA ALA A 207 -20.24 -29.97 -2.31
C ALA A 207 -20.21 -28.84 -1.25
N VAL A 208 -19.99 -27.59 -1.69
CA VAL A 208 -20.15 -26.38 -0.87
C VAL A 208 -21.62 -26.20 -0.50
N ILE A 209 -22.52 -26.54 -1.42
CA ILE A 209 -23.96 -26.64 -1.19
C ILE A 209 -24.37 -28.11 -1.22
N ARG A 210 -25.21 -28.54 -0.28
CA ARG A 210 -25.59 -29.95 -0.06
C ARG A 210 -27.10 -30.12 0.02
N GLU A 211 -27.54 -31.36 -0.23
CA GLU A 211 -28.92 -31.77 0.00
C GLU A 211 -29.27 -31.63 1.50
N GLY A 212 -30.42 -31.05 1.79
CA GLY A 212 -30.87 -30.75 3.15
C GLY A 212 -30.44 -29.38 3.71
N ASP A 213 -29.60 -28.63 2.99
CA ASP A 213 -29.29 -27.24 3.34
C ASP A 213 -30.52 -26.34 3.10
N VAL A 214 -30.63 -25.27 3.89
CA VAL A 214 -31.68 -24.24 3.75
C VAL A 214 -31.09 -22.99 3.13
N LEU A 215 -31.74 -22.49 2.08
CA LEU A 215 -31.42 -21.21 1.46
C LEU A 215 -32.42 -20.16 1.97
N ALA A 216 -31.89 -19.12 2.57
CA ALA A 216 -32.63 -18.00 3.12
C ALA A 216 -32.51 -16.79 2.20
N TYR A 217 -33.60 -16.38 1.58
CA TYR A 217 -33.67 -15.19 0.74
C TYR A 217 -34.19 -14.00 1.54
N LYS A 218 -33.48 -12.87 1.45
CA LYS A 218 -33.93 -11.59 2.00
C LYS A 218 -33.53 -10.44 1.09
N ARG A 219 -34.52 -9.66 0.63
CA ARG A 219 -34.25 -8.47 -0.19
C ARG A 219 -35.23 -7.35 0.08
N ASN A 220 -34.68 -6.13 0.14
CA ASN A 220 -35.45 -4.90 0.25
C ASN A 220 -35.66 -4.29 -1.15
N PHE A 221 -36.90 -3.95 -1.47
CA PHE A 221 -37.29 -3.21 -2.67
C PHE A 221 -37.70 -1.80 -2.26
N PRO A 222 -36.75 -0.85 -2.13
CA PRO A 222 -37.04 0.50 -1.63
C PRO A 222 -38.05 1.26 -2.51
N ALA A 223 -38.05 1.02 -3.82
CA ALA A 223 -39.01 1.61 -4.75
C ALA A 223 -40.47 1.18 -4.50
N LEU A 224 -40.68 0.04 -3.84
CA LEU A 224 -41.99 -0.49 -3.46
C LEU A 224 -42.27 -0.40 -1.95
N GLY A 225 -41.23 -0.13 -1.14
CA GLY A 225 -41.32 -0.17 0.32
C GLY A 225 -41.57 -1.58 0.89
N ILE A 226 -41.21 -2.63 0.15
CA ILE A 226 -41.49 -4.03 0.53
C ILE A 226 -40.17 -4.77 0.78
N VAL A 227 -40.12 -5.54 1.86
CA VAL A 227 -39.07 -6.53 2.11
C VAL A 227 -39.64 -7.92 1.86
N VAL A 228 -39.00 -8.68 0.99
CA VAL A 228 -39.34 -10.07 0.70
C VAL A 228 -38.37 -10.97 1.45
N GLU A 229 -38.89 -11.86 2.28
CA GLU A 229 -38.15 -12.85 3.04
C GLU A 229 -38.76 -14.24 2.79
N LYS A 230 -37.92 -15.20 2.38
CA LYS A 230 -38.37 -16.55 2.01
C LYS A 230 -37.29 -17.58 2.32
N ASP A 231 -37.69 -18.70 2.92
CA ASP A 231 -36.83 -19.85 3.16
C ASP A 231 -37.13 -20.97 2.17
N LEU A 232 -36.09 -21.67 1.73
CA LEU A 232 -36.15 -22.79 0.81
C LEU A 232 -35.25 -23.92 1.28
N ILE A 233 -35.60 -25.16 0.97
CA ILE A 233 -34.74 -26.32 1.27
C ILE A 233 -34.27 -26.97 -0.02
N ILE A 234 -33.02 -27.40 -0.03
CA ILE A 234 -32.44 -28.14 -1.15
C ILE A 234 -32.85 -29.60 -1.02
N GLN A 235 -33.73 -30.06 -1.89
CA GLN A 235 -34.21 -31.43 -1.87
C GLN A 235 -33.23 -32.38 -2.55
N GLN A 236 -32.76 -32.00 -3.74
CA GLN A 236 -31.94 -32.88 -4.56
C GLN A 236 -30.99 -32.08 -5.44
N ILE A 237 -29.77 -32.58 -5.60
CA ILE A 237 -28.79 -32.06 -6.55
C ILE A 237 -28.58 -33.12 -7.63
N SER A 238 -28.89 -32.77 -8.88
CA SER A 238 -28.76 -33.71 -10.00
C SER A 238 -27.29 -34.11 -10.21
N PRO A 239 -26.90 -35.39 -10.15
CA PRO A 239 -25.48 -35.78 -10.17
C PRO A 239 -24.81 -35.57 -11.54
N ARG A 240 -25.60 -35.49 -12.63
CA ARG A 240 -25.08 -35.34 -14.00
C ARG A 240 -24.99 -33.90 -14.47
N THR A 241 -25.92 -33.05 -14.04
CA THR A 241 -26.03 -31.64 -14.47
C THR A 241 -25.71 -30.65 -13.35
N HIS A 242 -25.64 -31.12 -12.10
CA HIS A 242 -25.50 -30.32 -10.88
C HIS A 242 -26.55 -29.19 -10.78
N ASN A 243 -27.73 -29.42 -11.38
CA ASN A 243 -28.88 -28.56 -11.17
C ASN A 243 -29.44 -28.81 -9.77
N VAL A 244 -29.80 -27.74 -9.08
CA VAL A 244 -30.31 -27.79 -7.72
C VAL A 244 -31.83 -27.73 -7.78
N THR A 245 -32.51 -28.72 -7.20
CA THR A 245 -33.96 -28.70 -7.02
C THR A 245 -34.28 -28.26 -5.59
N VAL A 246 -35.03 -27.18 -5.48
CA VAL A 246 -35.41 -26.56 -4.21
C VAL A 246 -36.92 -26.66 -4.00
N LEU A 247 -37.31 -26.80 -2.73
CA LEU A 247 -38.69 -26.76 -2.28
C LEU A 247 -38.98 -25.44 -1.57
N LEU A 248 -40.15 -24.87 -1.85
CA LEU A 248 -40.61 -23.62 -1.25
C LEU A 248 -42.13 -23.60 -1.08
N GLU A 249 -42.59 -22.81 -0.12
CA GLU A 249 -44.01 -22.59 0.10
C GLU A 249 -44.55 -21.40 -0.72
N PRO A 250 -45.67 -21.56 -1.44
CA PRO A 250 -46.30 -20.47 -2.16
C PRO A 250 -46.93 -19.43 -1.23
N GLY A 251 -47.07 -18.20 -1.73
CA GLY A 251 -47.72 -17.10 -1.00
C GLY A 251 -46.75 -16.28 -0.16
N LEU A 252 -47.20 -15.75 0.98
CA LEU A 252 -46.46 -14.80 1.83
C LEU A 252 -45.72 -15.45 3.01
N THR A 253 -45.80 -16.78 3.12
CA THR A 253 -45.15 -17.55 4.20
C THR A 253 -43.63 -17.42 4.10
N ARG A 254 -43.01 -16.88 5.14
CA ARG A 254 -41.56 -16.71 5.19
C ARG A 254 -40.85 -18.05 5.42
N ASP A 255 -41.32 -18.78 6.42
CA ASP A 255 -40.65 -19.96 6.96
C ASP A 255 -41.20 -21.24 6.31
N LEU A 256 -40.36 -22.28 6.23
CA LEU A 256 -40.77 -23.60 5.73
C LEU A 256 -41.55 -24.40 6.79
N PRO A 257 -42.42 -25.34 6.37
CA PRO A 257 -43.08 -26.25 7.28
C PRO A 257 -42.06 -27.09 8.06
N LEU A 258 -42.33 -27.30 9.36
CA LEU A 258 -41.47 -28.09 10.24
C LEU A 258 -41.24 -29.52 9.71
N GLU A 259 -42.19 -30.08 8.97
CA GLU A 259 -42.10 -31.41 8.33
C GLU A 259 -40.96 -31.50 7.32
N LEU A 260 -40.69 -30.42 6.57
CA LEU A 260 -39.60 -30.36 5.60
C LEU A 260 -38.26 -30.01 6.23
N LEU A 261 -38.25 -29.50 7.47
CA LEU A 261 -37.03 -29.12 8.17
C LEU A 261 -36.36 -30.30 8.88
N GLN A 262 -36.99 -31.48 8.94
CA GLN A 262 -36.45 -32.68 9.58
C GLN A 262 -35.35 -33.36 8.75
N PRO A 263 -34.39 -34.07 9.38
CA PRO A 263 -33.40 -34.89 8.68
C PRO A 263 -34.09 -36.08 7.99
N GLY A 264 -34.16 -36.06 6.66
CA GLY A 264 -34.89 -37.06 5.87
C GLY A 264 -36.34 -36.63 5.59
N PRO A 265 -36.54 -35.56 4.78
CA PRO A 265 -37.87 -35.00 4.55
C PRO A 265 -38.82 -36.03 3.91
N SER A 266 -40.06 -36.08 4.42
CA SER A 266 -41.17 -36.78 3.78
C SER A 266 -41.47 -36.19 2.39
N GLU A 267 -42.09 -36.98 1.51
CA GLU A 267 -42.45 -36.53 0.16
C GLU A 267 -43.23 -35.20 0.21
N PRO A 268 -42.97 -34.27 -0.72
CA PRO A 268 -43.54 -32.93 -0.68
C PRO A 268 -45.08 -33.00 -0.73
N SER A 269 -45.71 -32.69 0.40
CA SER A 269 -47.16 -32.54 0.49
C SER A 269 -47.57 -31.14 0.00
N ALA A 270 -48.74 -31.03 -0.64
CA ALA A 270 -49.29 -29.75 -1.05
C ALA A 270 -49.48 -28.85 0.20
N PRO A 271 -49.05 -27.57 0.17
CA PRO A 271 -48.88 -26.72 -1.01
C PRO A 271 -47.43 -26.51 -1.50
N THR A 272 -46.46 -27.28 -1.00
CA THR A 272 -45.04 -27.15 -1.36
C THR A 272 -44.83 -27.19 -2.87
N ARG A 273 -44.10 -26.20 -3.41
CA ARG A 273 -43.73 -26.12 -4.83
C ARG A 273 -42.26 -26.47 -5.00
N SER A 274 -41.97 -27.34 -5.97
CA SER A 274 -40.60 -27.62 -6.42
C SER A 274 -40.20 -26.73 -7.59
N MET A 275 -38.94 -26.29 -7.60
CA MET A 275 -38.33 -25.65 -8.77
C MET A 275 -36.88 -26.11 -8.97
N THR A 276 -36.50 -26.31 -10.22
CA THR A 276 -35.12 -26.62 -10.61
C THR A 276 -34.41 -25.35 -11.07
N ILE A 277 -33.28 -25.05 -10.45
CA ILE A 277 -32.51 -23.82 -10.68
C ILE A 277 -31.09 -24.15 -11.18
N THR A 278 -30.58 -23.26 -12.02
CA THR A 278 -29.21 -23.32 -12.56
C THR A 278 -28.37 -22.10 -12.18
N SER A 279 -29.03 -21.00 -11.76
CA SER A 279 -28.38 -19.76 -11.35
C SER A 279 -29.14 -19.08 -10.19
N PRO A 280 -28.46 -18.27 -9.35
CA PRO A 280 -29.11 -17.55 -8.26
C PRO A 280 -30.11 -16.50 -8.73
N SER A 281 -29.89 -15.92 -9.91
CA SER A 281 -30.86 -15.01 -10.55
C SER A 281 -32.13 -15.73 -11.00
N GLN A 282 -32.04 -16.99 -11.45
CA GLN A 282 -33.21 -17.81 -11.76
C GLN A 282 -33.99 -18.14 -10.47
N LEU A 283 -33.28 -18.44 -9.38
CA LEU A 283 -33.87 -18.67 -8.07
C LEU A 283 -34.60 -17.42 -7.55
N GLU A 284 -33.96 -16.26 -7.58
CA GLU A 284 -34.57 -14.99 -7.15
C GLU A 284 -35.83 -14.66 -7.96
N ASN A 285 -35.78 -14.80 -9.29
CA ASN A 285 -36.96 -14.56 -10.11
C ASN A 285 -38.09 -15.54 -9.84
N GLY A 286 -37.77 -16.83 -9.62
CA GLY A 286 -38.74 -17.85 -9.24
C GLY A 286 -39.39 -17.54 -7.89
N LEU A 287 -38.61 -17.09 -6.92
CA LEU A 287 -39.10 -16.68 -5.60
C LEU A 287 -40.05 -15.48 -5.68
N LEU A 288 -39.67 -14.45 -6.42
CA LEU A 288 -40.50 -13.26 -6.61
C LEU A 288 -41.77 -13.55 -7.41
N ASP A 289 -41.71 -14.48 -8.37
CA ASP A 289 -42.90 -14.98 -9.09
C ASP A 289 -43.87 -15.73 -8.16
N VAL A 290 -43.34 -16.45 -7.15
CA VAL A 290 -44.15 -17.21 -6.20
C VAL A 290 -44.71 -16.35 -5.06
N ASP A 291 -43.94 -15.36 -4.60
CA ASP A 291 -44.37 -14.37 -3.61
C ASP A 291 -45.43 -13.41 -4.19
N GLY A 292 -45.33 -13.06 -5.47
CA GLY A 292 -46.34 -12.32 -6.22
C GLY A 292 -46.44 -10.82 -5.91
N ARG A 293 -45.77 -10.30 -4.88
CA ARG A 293 -45.79 -8.86 -4.53
C ARG A 293 -44.93 -7.98 -5.42
N VAL A 294 -43.96 -8.57 -6.13
CA VAL A 294 -43.01 -7.83 -6.97
C VAL A 294 -43.16 -8.21 -8.44
N GLU A 295 -43.81 -7.33 -9.20
CA GLU A 295 -43.94 -7.44 -10.65
C GLU A 295 -42.56 -7.51 -11.33
N ARG A 296 -42.46 -8.28 -12.42
CA ARG A 296 -41.21 -8.46 -13.17
C ARG A 296 -40.55 -7.14 -13.60
N ALA A 297 -41.34 -6.14 -13.97
CA ALA A 297 -40.84 -4.83 -14.40
C ALA A 297 -40.22 -4.00 -13.26
N LYS A 298 -40.55 -4.29 -12.00
CA LYS A 298 -40.10 -3.54 -10.82
C LYS A 298 -38.99 -4.26 -10.05
N ARG A 299 -38.49 -5.38 -10.57
CA ARG A 299 -37.37 -6.12 -9.99
C ARG A 299 -36.09 -5.32 -10.20
N SER A 300 -35.34 -5.13 -9.14
CA SER A 300 -34.02 -4.49 -9.22
C SER A 300 -32.99 -5.47 -9.78
N ASN A 301 -32.11 -5.01 -10.69
CA ASN A 301 -31.00 -5.80 -11.26
C ASN A 301 -29.83 -6.02 -10.28
N GLY A 302 -30.09 -5.97 -8.99
CA GLY A 302 -29.06 -6.18 -7.96
C GLY A 302 -28.62 -7.65 -7.86
N ASN A 303 -27.46 -7.83 -7.24
CA ASN A 303 -26.75 -9.10 -7.18
C ASN A 303 -27.45 -10.14 -6.29
N ALA A 304 -28.14 -11.12 -6.91
CA ALA A 304 -28.85 -12.20 -6.23
C ALA A 304 -27.96 -13.02 -5.27
N TRP A 305 -26.64 -13.11 -5.54
CA TRP A 305 -25.70 -13.83 -4.68
C TRP A 305 -25.59 -13.25 -3.27
N LYS A 306 -25.83 -11.94 -3.11
CA LYS A 306 -25.78 -11.25 -1.82
C LYS A 306 -27.08 -11.37 -1.03
N ALA A 307 -28.18 -11.72 -1.70
CA ALA A 307 -29.51 -11.79 -1.10
C ALA A 307 -29.87 -13.19 -0.57
N ILE A 308 -29.00 -14.18 -0.79
CA ILE A 308 -29.24 -15.57 -0.41
C ILE A 308 -28.16 -16.03 0.57
N THR A 309 -28.60 -16.51 1.72
CA THR A 309 -27.78 -17.04 2.81
C THR A 309 -27.97 -18.55 2.92
N LEU A 310 -26.88 -19.30 3.11
CA LEU A 310 -26.90 -20.76 3.28
C LEU A 310 -26.95 -21.12 4.76
N TRP A 311 -27.82 -22.05 5.13
CA TRP A 311 -28.01 -22.55 6.48
C TRP A 311 -27.81 -24.06 6.50
N ARG A 312 -26.97 -24.56 7.42
CA ARG A 312 -26.54 -25.97 7.45
C ARG A 312 -26.63 -26.55 8.86
N TRP A 313 -26.86 -27.86 8.93
CA TRP A 313 -26.80 -28.63 10.17
C TRP A 313 -25.38 -28.66 10.76
N THR A 314 -25.24 -28.28 12.02
CA THR A 314 -24.07 -28.59 12.84
C THR A 314 -24.26 -29.96 13.49
N GLY A 315 -23.24 -30.80 13.41
CA GLY A 315 -23.34 -32.25 13.54
C GLY A 315 -23.69 -32.84 14.91
N ASP A 316 -24.27 -32.10 15.86
CA ASP A 316 -24.47 -32.62 17.22
C ASP A 316 -25.75 -32.18 17.96
N SER A 317 -26.63 -31.34 17.38
CA SER A 317 -27.88 -30.96 18.05
C SER A 317 -29.11 -31.21 17.18
N LEU A 318 -29.69 -32.41 17.31
CA LEU A 318 -31.08 -32.67 16.91
C LEU A 318 -32.08 -32.17 17.98
N SER A 319 -31.58 -31.52 19.04
CA SER A 319 -32.35 -31.02 20.19
C SER A 319 -33.27 -29.85 19.81
N ASP A 320 -32.92 -29.11 18.75
CA ASP A 320 -33.46 -27.78 18.45
C ASP A 320 -34.27 -27.73 17.14
N VAL A 321 -35.00 -28.80 16.81
CA VAL A 321 -35.88 -28.85 15.62
C VAL A 321 -36.98 -27.77 15.67
N CYS A 322 -37.27 -27.22 16.86
CA CYS A 322 -38.20 -26.11 17.07
C CYS A 322 -37.59 -24.72 16.84
N GLU A 323 -36.27 -24.60 16.65
CA GLU A 323 -35.64 -23.32 16.35
C GLU A 323 -35.84 -22.91 14.89
N ARG A 324 -35.65 -21.61 14.59
CA ARG A 324 -35.77 -21.07 13.23
C ARG A 324 -34.91 -21.89 12.26
N ARG A 325 -35.52 -22.35 11.15
CA ARG A 325 -34.86 -23.17 10.12
C ARG A 325 -34.39 -24.56 10.61
N GLY A 326 -34.99 -25.03 11.72
CA GLY A 326 -34.79 -26.36 12.27
C GLY A 326 -33.37 -26.56 12.81
N GLY A 327 -32.88 -25.66 13.68
CA GLY A 327 -31.58 -25.82 14.35
C GLY A 327 -30.34 -25.71 13.45
N ARG A 328 -30.48 -25.23 12.21
CA ARG A 328 -29.36 -24.98 11.29
C ARG A 328 -28.65 -23.68 11.66
N GLU A 329 -27.35 -23.62 11.41
CA GLU A 329 -26.52 -22.43 11.61
C GLU A 329 -26.29 -21.67 10.30
N ASP A 330 -26.09 -20.36 10.41
CA ASP A 330 -25.73 -19.49 9.29
C ASP A 330 -24.31 -19.80 8.82
N HIS A 331 -24.19 -20.30 7.59
CA HIS A 331 -22.91 -20.62 6.96
C HIS A 331 -22.40 -19.50 6.05
N GLY A 332 -23.12 -18.38 5.95
CA GLY A 332 -22.77 -17.21 5.15
C GLY A 332 -23.57 -17.07 3.85
N THR A 333 -23.39 -15.94 3.17
CA THR A 333 -24.07 -15.68 1.89
C THR A 333 -23.43 -16.46 0.76
N LEU A 334 -24.22 -16.79 -0.27
CA LEU A 334 -23.69 -17.43 -1.48
C LEU A 334 -22.57 -16.61 -2.12
N PHE A 335 -22.61 -15.28 -1.97
CA PHE A 335 -21.54 -14.38 -2.42
C PHE A 335 -20.20 -14.66 -1.72
N TYR A 336 -20.19 -14.82 -0.39
CA TYR A 336 -18.96 -15.10 0.36
C TYR A 336 -18.50 -16.54 0.19
N LEU A 337 -19.41 -17.51 0.24
CA LEU A 337 -19.08 -18.93 0.04
C LEU A 337 -18.41 -19.18 -1.32
N ARG A 338 -18.86 -18.46 -2.33
CA ARG A 338 -18.26 -18.47 -3.66
C ARG A 338 -16.84 -17.89 -3.68
N ALA A 339 -16.61 -16.79 -2.96
CA ALA A 339 -15.30 -16.16 -2.87
C ALA A 339 -14.30 -17.05 -2.11
N CYS A 340 -14.70 -17.64 -0.98
CA CYS A 340 -13.86 -18.57 -0.22
C CYS A 340 -13.47 -19.78 -1.07
N HIS A 341 -14.43 -20.40 -1.76
CA HIS A 341 -14.14 -21.53 -2.64
C HIS A 341 -13.23 -21.16 -3.83
N TYR A 342 -13.23 -19.90 -4.28
CA TYR A 342 -12.27 -19.44 -5.30
C TYR A 342 -10.85 -19.36 -4.73
N GLN A 343 -10.69 -18.94 -3.48
CA GLN A 343 -9.38 -18.84 -2.81
C GLN A 343 -8.77 -20.21 -2.47
N ASP A 344 -9.62 -21.21 -2.20
CA ASP A 344 -9.17 -22.57 -1.89
C ASP A 344 -8.72 -23.39 -3.12
N ARG A 345 -8.89 -22.85 -4.33
CA ARG A 345 -8.44 -23.45 -5.60
C ARG A 345 -7.08 -22.90 -6.02
#